data_AF-A0A2A2DXF5-F1
#
_entry.id   AF-A0A2A2DXF5-F1
#
_cell.length_a   1.000
_cell.length_b   1.000
_cell.length_c   1.000
_cell.angle_alpha   90.00
_cell.angle_beta   90.00
_cell.angle_gamma   90.00
#
_symmetry.space_group_name_H-M   'P 1'
#
loop_
_entity.id
_entity.type
_entity.pdbx_description
1 polymer ?
#
loop_
_entity_poly.entity_id
_entity_poly.type
_entity_poly.pdbx_seq_one_letter_code
_entity_poly.pdbx_strand_id
1 'polypeptide(L)'
;MYELHQTQHQDVLIHQPIARCAYNDGVADNLVVNQVLDYYSETLRSHTKALAYLQGRGICQPDLLAQFRLGFADRSLGAQLRTLSHLQEETLRGALMRVGLLRDSGHELFRGALVFPLLDQDEKILGCYGRRITPKLTAHSAYHVHWHMEHSGFFNQKALFKFPELILCKSPVEALTWWCRGFTNVAAIMGL
;
A
#
# COMPACT_ATOMS: atom_id res chain seq x y z
N MET A 1 1.30 29.10 32.95
CA MET A 1 0.17 29.08 32.00
C MET A 1 0.63 28.26 30.80
N TYR A 2 0.36 26.96 30.82
CA TYR A 2 0.73 26.05 29.73
C TYR A 2 -0.36 26.16 28.66
N GLU A 3 0.01 26.64 27.46
CA GLU A 3 -0.89 26.57 26.31
C GLU A 3 -0.94 25.13 25.82
N LEU A 4 -2.16 24.60 25.76
CA LEU A 4 -2.48 23.31 25.16
C LEU A 4 -2.16 23.39 23.67
N HIS A 5 -1.10 22.70 23.24
CA HIS A 5 -0.92 22.37 21.83
C HIS A 5 -2.11 21.52 21.40
N GLN A 6 -3.01 22.13 20.62
CA GLN A 6 -4.03 21.42 19.87
C GLN A 6 -3.32 20.49 18.89
N THR A 7 -3.29 19.20 19.21
CA THR A 7 -2.99 18.14 18.25
C THR A 7 -4.06 18.18 17.16
N GLN A 8 -3.70 18.69 15.98
CA GLN A 8 -4.51 18.52 14.77
C GLN A 8 -4.61 17.01 14.48
N HIS A 9 -5.68 16.39 14.95
CA HIS A 9 -6.13 15.09 14.48
C HIS A 9 -6.74 15.23 13.09
N GLN A 10 -6.58 14.18 12.29
CA GLN A 10 -7.21 13.87 11.00
C GLN A 10 -6.54 14.42 9.74
N ASP A 11 -5.59 13.65 9.22
CA ASP A 11 -5.11 13.74 7.83
C ASP A 11 -4.95 12.33 7.20
N VAL A 12 -5.73 11.36 7.72
CA VAL A 12 -5.72 9.96 7.30
C VAL A 12 -7.06 9.63 6.66
N LEU A 13 -7.06 9.29 5.37
CA LEU A 13 -8.22 8.61 4.77
C LEU A 13 -8.14 7.13 5.15
N ILE A 14 -8.75 6.80 6.28
CA ILE A 14 -9.08 5.42 6.62
C ILE A 14 -10.30 5.07 5.77
N HIS A 15 -10.10 4.28 4.71
CA HIS A 15 -11.26 3.64 4.09
C HIS A 15 -11.84 2.69 5.12
N GLN A 16 -13.12 2.87 5.43
CA GLN A 16 -13.89 1.93 6.25
C GLN A 16 -13.63 0.52 5.70
N PRO A 17 -13.39 -0.50 6.55
CA PRO A 17 -13.29 -1.86 6.07
C PRO A 17 -14.53 -2.15 5.23
N ILE A 18 -14.33 -2.61 4.00
CA ILE A 18 -15.45 -3.09 3.20
C ILE A 18 -15.98 -4.28 3.98
N ALA A 19 -17.13 -4.09 4.64
CA ALA A 19 -17.88 -5.18 5.22
C ALA A 19 -18.10 -6.19 4.10
N ARG A 20 -17.42 -7.33 4.18
CA ARG A 20 -17.58 -8.41 3.21
C ARG A 20 -19.07 -8.68 3.05
N CYS A 21 -19.57 -8.57 1.81
CA CYS A 21 -20.74 -9.33 1.43
C CYS A 21 -20.30 -10.81 1.45
N ALA A 22 -20.97 -11.62 2.26
CA ALA A 22 -20.60 -12.98 2.61
C ALA A 22 -20.82 -14.00 1.46
N TYR A 23 -20.25 -13.74 0.28
CA TYR A 23 -20.27 -14.68 -0.83
C TYR A 23 -18.85 -15.06 -1.23
N ASN A 24 -18.50 -16.34 -1.01
CA ASN A 24 -17.31 -17.08 -1.47
C ASN A 24 -16.82 -16.57 -2.85
N ASP A 25 -15.56 -16.22 -3.07
CA ASP A 25 -14.39 -17.10 -2.99
C ASP A 25 -13.13 -16.34 -2.54
N GLY A 26 -12.78 -16.39 -1.25
CA GLY A 26 -11.59 -15.68 -0.73
C GLY A 26 -10.29 -15.95 -1.51
N VAL A 27 -10.19 -17.10 -2.20
CA VAL A 27 -9.07 -17.45 -3.08
C VAL A 27 -9.03 -16.60 -4.36
N ALA A 28 -10.16 -16.40 -5.04
CA ALA A 28 -10.20 -15.62 -6.28
C ALA A 28 -9.94 -14.13 -6.02
N ASP A 29 -10.50 -13.59 -4.94
CA ASP A 29 -10.26 -12.21 -4.53
C ASP A 29 -8.77 -12.00 -4.12
N ASN A 30 -8.17 -12.95 -3.40
CA ASN A 30 -6.73 -12.91 -3.08
C ASN A 30 -5.85 -12.96 -4.35
N LEU A 31 -6.26 -13.74 -5.37
CA LEU A 31 -5.53 -13.83 -6.63
C LEU A 31 -5.52 -12.47 -7.35
N VAL A 32 -6.69 -11.82 -7.45
CA VAL A 32 -6.83 -10.50 -8.08
C VAL A 32 -6.03 -9.43 -7.35
N VAL A 33 -6.02 -9.46 -6.01
CA VAL A 33 -5.19 -8.56 -5.21
C VAL A 33 -3.71 -8.76 -5.51
N ASN A 34 -3.23 -10.00 -5.52
CA ASN A 34 -1.82 -10.30 -5.84
C ASN A 34 -1.44 -9.79 -7.24
N GLN A 35 -2.28 -10.05 -8.25
CA GLN A 35 -2.03 -9.59 -9.62
C GLN A 35 -1.89 -8.07 -9.71
N VAL A 36 -2.71 -7.32 -8.99
CA VAL A 36 -2.61 -5.85 -8.98
C VAL A 36 -1.35 -5.37 -8.26
N LEU A 37 -0.94 -6.00 -7.15
CA LEU A 37 0.30 -5.63 -6.48
C LEU A 37 1.54 -5.99 -7.31
N ASP A 38 1.50 -7.09 -8.06
CA ASP A 38 2.55 -7.46 -9.02
C ASP A 38 2.62 -6.45 -10.16
N TYR A 39 1.47 -6.02 -10.68
CA TYR A 39 1.39 -4.96 -11.67
C TYR A 39 1.96 -3.62 -11.14
N TYR A 40 1.64 -3.24 -9.90
CA TYR A 40 2.23 -2.06 -9.27
C TYR A 40 3.75 -2.22 -9.07
N SER A 41 4.22 -3.42 -8.77
CA SER A 41 5.66 -3.70 -8.64
C SER A 41 6.37 -3.52 -9.99
N GLU A 42 5.77 -3.99 -11.08
CA GLU A 42 6.30 -3.83 -12.43
C GLU A 42 6.37 -2.36 -12.86
N THR A 43 5.27 -1.62 -12.68
CA THR A 43 5.22 -0.19 -12.99
C THR A 43 6.26 0.61 -12.18
N LEU A 44 6.51 0.26 -10.92
CA LEU A 44 7.55 0.92 -10.11
C LEU A 44 8.96 0.78 -10.72
N ARG A 45 9.30 -0.36 -11.34
CA ARG A 45 10.66 -0.65 -11.85
C ARG A 45 11.14 0.38 -12.88
N SER A 46 10.22 0.96 -13.66
CA SER A 46 10.53 1.94 -14.69
C SER A 46 10.05 3.36 -14.38
N HIS A 47 9.31 3.57 -13.28
CA HIS A 47 8.70 4.87 -13.00
C HIS A 47 9.68 5.87 -12.36
N THR A 48 10.34 6.67 -13.19
CA THR A 48 11.41 7.61 -12.81
C THR A 48 11.10 8.48 -11.59
N LYS A 49 9.91 9.10 -11.52
CA LYS A 49 9.55 10.01 -10.41
C LYS A 49 9.35 9.27 -9.09
N ALA A 50 8.89 8.01 -9.13
CA ALA A 50 8.64 7.21 -7.94
C ALA A 50 9.97 6.69 -7.38
N LEU A 51 10.86 6.23 -8.26
CA LEU A 51 12.23 5.86 -7.91
C LEU A 51 13.02 7.05 -7.35
N ALA A 52 12.91 8.24 -7.95
CA ALA A 52 13.54 9.45 -7.44
C ALA A 52 13.03 9.82 -6.02
N TYR A 53 11.74 9.64 -5.76
CA TYR A 53 11.20 9.83 -4.41
C TYR A 53 11.80 8.84 -3.40
N LEU A 54 11.86 7.55 -3.73
CA LEU A 54 12.46 6.52 -2.89
C LEU A 54 13.94 6.80 -2.63
N GLN A 55 14.69 7.19 -3.67
CA GLN A 55 16.09 7.58 -3.57
C GLN A 55 16.28 8.79 -2.64
N GLY A 56 15.41 9.80 -2.72
CA GLY A 56 15.41 10.94 -1.80
C GLY A 56 15.13 10.56 -0.34
N ARG A 57 14.54 9.38 -0.09
CA ARG A 57 14.34 8.78 1.24
C ARG A 57 15.46 7.80 1.65
N GLY A 58 16.47 7.62 0.80
CA GLY A 58 17.55 6.66 0.98
C GLY A 58 17.14 5.20 0.77
N ILE A 59 16.01 4.96 0.09
CA ILE A 59 15.49 3.62 -0.25
C ILE A 59 15.90 3.35 -1.70
N CYS A 60 17.03 2.69 -1.91
CA CYS A 60 17.69 2.64 -3.23
C CYS A 60 18.02 1.23 -3.73
N GLN A 61 17.92 0.20 -2.89
CA GLN A 61 18.33 -1.15 -3.23
C GLN A 61 17.21 -1.87 -4.01
N PRO A 62 17.44 -2.33 -5.26
CA PRO A 62 16.41 -3.03 -6.03
C PRO A 62 15.90 -4.30 -5.35
N ASP A 63 16.81 -5.07 -4.73
CA ASP A 63 16.46 -6.30 -4.01
C ASP A 63 15.51 -6.03 -2.83
N LEU A 64 15.64 -4.86 -2.20
CA LEU A 64 14.74 -4.43 -1.13
C LEU A 64 13.33 -4.15 -1.65
N LEU A 65 13.23 -3.49 -2.81
CA LEU A 65 11.93 -3.21 -3.44
C LEU A 65 11.22 -4.53 -3.77
N ALA A 66 11.95 -5.51 -4.29
CA ALA A 66 11.43 -6.84 -4.58
C ALA A 66 11.05 -7.60 -3.31
N GLN A 67 11.93 -7.63 -2.30
CA GLN A 67 11.71 -8.33 -1.03
C GLN A 67 10.42 -7.87 -0.33
N PHE A 68 10.15 -6.57 -0.34
CA PHE A 68 8.95 -6.01 0.28
C PHE A 68 7.79 -5.80 -0.71
N ARG A 69 7.93 -6.26 -1.96
CA ARG A 69 6.93 -6.12 -3.04
C ARG A 69 6.43 -4.68 -3.20
N LEU A 70 7.35 -3.71 -3.16
CA LEU A 70 7.00 -2.30 -3.34
C LEU A 70 6.47 -2.08 -4.76
N GLY A 71 5.43 -1.27 -4.87
CA GLY A 71 4.84 -0.91 -6.15
C GLY A 71 4.51 0.57 -6.29
N PHE A 72 4.05 0.96 -7.46
CA PHE A 72 3.57 2.31 -7.73
C PHE A 72 2.30 2.28 -8.59
N ALA A 73 1.22 2.84 -8.08
CA ALA A 73 -0.02 2.95 -8.85
C ALA A 73 0.05 4.17 -9.79
N ASP A 74 0.55 3.96 -11.01
CA ASP A 74 0.82 5.02 -11.98
C ASP A 74 -0.40 5.51 -12.78
N ARG A 75 -1.60 5.00 -12.45
CA ARG A 75 -2.90 5.28 -13.10
C ARG A 75 -3.14 4.53 -14.40
N SER A 76 -2.28 3.58 -14.78
CA SER A 76 -2.42 2.83 -16.03
C SER A 76 -3.21 1.53 -15.91
N LEU A 77 -3.54 1.06 -14.68
CA LEU A 77 -4.31 -0.18 -14.48
C LEU A 77 -5.64 -0.14 -15.22
N GLY A 78 -6.36 0.99 -15.14
CA GLY A 78 -7.65 1.15 -15.81
C GLY A 78 -7.57 1.02 -17.33
N ALA A 79 -6.45 1.44 -17.95
CA ALA A 79 -6.19 1.29 -19.37
C ALA A 79 -5.77 -0.14 -19.72
N GLN A 80 -4.97 -0.78 -18.86
CA GLN A 80 -4.59 -2.19 -19.00
C GLN A 80 -5.82 -3.11 -18.97
N LEU A 81 -6.81 -2.83 -18.11
CA LEU A 81 -8.05 -3.61 -18.06
C LEU A 81 -8.85 -3.57 -19.37
N ARG A 82 -8.77 -2.46 -20.12
CA ARG A 82 -9.49 -2.28 -21.41
C ARG A 82 -8.86 -3.07 -22.56
N THR A 83 -7.68 -3.65 -22.38
CA THR A 83 -7.07 -4.51 -23.40
C THR A 83 -7.61 -5.95 -23.33
N LEU A 84 -8.38 -6.28 -22.30
CA LEU A 84 -9.00 -7.59 -22.11
C LEU A 84 -10.29 -7.71 -22.94
N SER A 85 -10.80 -8.94 -23.08
CA SER A 85 -12.16 -9.11 -23.63
C SER A 85 -13.20 -8.53 -22.68
N HIS A 86 -14.36 -8.13 -23.21
CA HIS A 86 -15.43 -7.47 -22.44
C HIS A 86 -15.80 -8.25 -21.16
N LEU A 87 -16.00 -9.57 -21.27
CA LEU A 87 -16.36 -10.41 -20.11
C LEU A 87 -15.25 -10.47 -19.06
N GLN A 88 -13.98 -10.55 -19.49
CA GLN A 88 -12.83 -10.57 -18.59
C GLN A 88 -12.64 -9.22 -17.89
N GLU A 89 -12.78 -8.13 -18.63
CA GLU A 89 -12.71 -6.77 -18.08
C GLU A 89 -13.80 -6.57 -17.03
N GLU A 90 -15.05 -6.90 -17.35
CA GLU A 90 -16.20 -6.77 -16.43
C GLU A 90 -15.99 -7.58 -15.15
N THR A 91 -15.58 -8.84 -15.30
CA THR A 91 -15.31 -9.74 -14.17
C THR A 91 -14.20 -9.19 -13.27
N LEU A 92 -13.09 -8.74 -13.85
CA LEU A 92 -11.94 -8.26 -13.11
C LEU A 92 -12.22 -6.90 -12.45
N ARG A 93 -12.90 -5.98 -13.13
CA ARG A 93 -13.37 -4.72 -12.53
C ARG A 93 -14.29 -4.98 -11.35
N GLY A 94 -15.26 -5.88 -11.51
CA GLY A 94 -16.16 -6.28 -10.42
C GLY A 94 -15.40 -6.82 -9.22
N ALA A 95 -14.41 -7.70 -9.43
CA ALA A 95 -13.56 -8.21 -8.36
C ALA A 95 -12.75 -7.10 -7.68
N LEU A 96 -12.12 -6.22 -8.46
CA LEU A 96 -11.33 -5.11 -7.94
C LEU A 96 -12.15 -4.11 -7.13
N MET A 97 -13.41 -3.90 -7.53
CA MET A 97 -14.36 -3.07 -6.78
C MET A 97 -14.79 -3.76 -5.48
N ARG A 98 -15.12 -5.05 -5.51
CA ARG A 98 -15.46 -5.82 -4.31
C ARG A 98 -14.33 -5.81 -3.27
N VAL A 99 -13.08 -6.00 -3.70
CA VAL A 99 -11.93 -5.96 -2.80
C VAL A 99 -11.49 -4.53 -2.46
N GLY A 100 -12.06 -3.50 -3.09
CA GLY A 100 -11.79 -2.09 -2.78
C GLY A 100 -10.54 -1.46 -3.39
N LEU A 101 -9.88 -2.16 -4.32
CA LEU A 101 -8.71 -1.61 -5.03
C LEU A 101 -9.10 -0.69 -6.20
N LEU A 102 -10.34 -0.80 -6.68
CA LEU A 102 -10.95 0.07 -7.68
C LEU A 102 -12.22 0.70 -7.09
N ARG A 103 -12.45 1.99 -7.34
CA ARG A 103 -13.69 2.68 -6.93
C ARG A 103 -14.77 2.53 -7.99
N ASP A 104 -16.02 2.80 -7.61
CA ASP A 104 -17.16 2.87 -8.55
C ASP A 104 -16.92 3.87 -9.69
N SER A 105 -16.14 4.92 -9.45
CA SER A 105 -15.74 5.88 -10.49
C SER A 105 -14.73 5.32 -11.50
N GLY A 106 -14.29 4.06 -11.36
CA GLY A 106 -13.22 3.44 -12.14
C GLY A 106 -11.80 3.90 -11.77
N HIS A 107 -11.64 4.70 -10.71
CA HIS A 107 -10.31 5.15 -10.26
C HIS A 107 -9.69 4.14 -9.31
N GLU A 108 -8.39 3.90 -9.47
CA GLU A 108 -7.59 3.12 -8.52
C GLU A 108 -7.59 3.78 -7.13
N LEU A 109 -7.70 2.96 -6.08
CA LEU A 109 -7.58 3.42 -4.70
C LEU A 109 -6.25 4.14 -4.46
N PHE A 110 -5.16 3.51 -4.92
CA PHE A 110 -3.79 3.97 -4.72
C PHE A 110 -3.30 4.96 -5.77
N ARG A 111 -4.17 5.48 -6.67
CA ARG A 111 -3.76 6.34 -7.79
C ARG A 111 -2.67 7.35 -7.42
N GLY A 112 -1.52 7.32 -8.10
CA GLY A 112 -0.37 8.21 -7.85
C GLY A 112 0.34 8.01 -6.50
N ALA A 113 0.28 6.82 -5.91
CA ALA A 113 0.95 6.48 -4.66
C ALA A 113 1.94 5.33 -4.83
N LEU A 114 3.05 5.41 -4.08
CA LEU A 114 3.85 4.23 -3.75
C LEU A 114 3.03 3.32 -2.86
N VAL A 115 3.08 2.02 -3.12
CA VAL A 115 2.31 0.98 -2.43
C VAL A 115 3.28 0.10 -1.67
N PHE A 116 3.00 -0.10 -0.38
CA PHE A 116 3.78 -0.88 0.55
C PHE A 116 2.86 -1.98 1.10
N PRO A 117 2.97 -3.22 0.59
CA PRO A 117 2.17 -4.34 1.08
C PRO A 117 2.51 -4.70 2.51
N LEU A 118 1.50 -5.09 3.28
CA LEU A 118 1.65 -5.71 4.58
C LEU A 118 1.45 -7.20 4.39
N LEU A 119 2.49 -7.96 4.69
CA LEU A 119 2.53 -9.40 4.56
C LEU A 119 2.60 -10.02 5.96
N ASP A 120 1.86 -11.09 6.17
CA ASP A 120 2.01 -11.93 7.36
C ASP A 120 3.26 -12.83 7.26
N GLN A 121 3.38 -13.80 8.17
CA GLN A 121 4.52 -14.71 8.18
C GLN A 121 4.55 -15.64 6.94
N ASP A 122 3.39 -15.95 6.38
CA ASP A 122 3.20 -16.83 5.23
C ASP A 122 3.13 -16.06 3.89
N GLU A 123 3.50 -14.77 3.93
CA GLU A 123 3.49 -13.85 2.78
C GLU A 123 2.10 -13.55 2.22
N LYS A 124 1.05 -13.81 2.99
CA LYS A 124 -0.31 -13.41 2.65
C LYS A 124 -0.50 -11.92 2.90
N ILE A 125 -1.15 -11.27 1.95
CA ILE A 125 -1.43 -9.83 2.01
C ILE A 125 -2.53 -9.56 3.04
N LEU A 126 -2.19 -8.81 4.07
CA LEU A 126 -3.11 -8.32 5.10
C LEU A 126 -3.69 -6.94 4.75
N GLY A 127 -2.93 -6.17 3.98
CA GLY A 127 -3.30 -4.82 3.59
C GLY A 127 -2.19 -4.12 2.83
N CYS A 128 -2.37 -2.84 2.57
CA CYS A 128 -1.41 -1.99 1.89
C CYS A 128 -1.44 -0.58 2.48
N TYR A 129 -0.25 0.00 2.59
CA TYR A 129 -0.07 1.41 2.85
C TYR A 129 0.32 2.13 1.55
N GLY A 130 -0.34 3.23 1.27
CA GLY A 130 -0.13 4.07 0.10
C GLY A 130 0.48 5.41 0.49
N ARG A 131 1.58 5.82 -0.16
CA ARG A 131 2.18 7.15 -0.01
C ARG A 131 2.14 7.91 -1.33
N ARG A 132 1.34 8.98 -1.39
CA ARG A 132 1.39 9.91 -2.52
C ARG A 132 2.75 10.61 -2.56
N ILE A 133 3.35 10.66 -3.75
CA ILE A 133 4.68 11.26 -3.97
C ILE A 133 4.60 12.71 -4.46
N THR A 134 3.42 13.16 -4.91
CA THR A 134 3.18 14.55 -5.30
C THR A 134 2.67 15.36 -4.11
N PRO A 135 3.02 16.65 -4.01
CA PRO A 135 2.46 17.54 -3.01
C PRO A 135 0.93 17.61 -3.11
N LYS A 136 0.26 17.91 -1.99
CA LYS A 136 -1.18 18.14 -1.95
C LYS A 136 -1.55 19.25 -2.94
N LEU A 137 -2.51 18.97 -3.81
CA LEU A 137 -3.12 19.99 -4.68
C LEU A 137 -4.23 20.74 -3.96
N THR A 138 -4.84 20.13 -2.94
CA THR A 138 -5.90 20.72 -2.11
C THR A 138 -5.74 20.27 -0.65
N ALA A 139 -6.25 21.05 0.30
CA ALA A 139 -6.19 20.71 1.73
C ALA A 139 -6.78 19.31 2.04
N HIS A 140 -7.86 18.95 1.35
CA HIS A 140 -8.58 17.69 1.50
C HIS A 140 -7.89 16.47 0.87
N SER A 141 -6.78 16.65 0.13
CA SER A 141 -6.07 15.52 -0.46
C SER A 141 -5.21 14.82 0.59
N ALA A 142 -5.43 13.54 0.85
CA ALA A 142 -4.64 12.79 1.82
C ALA A 142 -3.31 12.30 1.22
N TYR A 143 -2.20 12.49 1.95
CA TYR A 143 -0.88 11.96 1.58
C TYR A 143 -0.78 10.44 1.73
N HIS A 144 -1.61 9.89 2.62
CA HIS A 144 -1.59 8.50 3.03
C HIS A 144 -2.93 7.86 2.65
N VAL A 145 -2.86 6.65 2.09
CA VAL A 145 -4.03 5.85 1.73
C VAL A 145 -3.85 4.48 2.35
N HIS A 146 -4.92 3.94 2.93
CA HIS A 146 -4.87 2.65 3.60
C HIS A 146 -5.89 1.70 2.99
N TRP A 147 -5.52 0.43 2.92
CA TRP A 147 -6.36 -0.66 2.45
C TRP A 147 -6.10 -1.89 3.30
N HIS A 148 -7.15 -2.50 3.85
CA HIS A 148 -7.07 -3.65 4.76
C HIS A 148 -8.13 -4.69 4.40
N MET A 149 -7.80 -5.98 4.54
CA MET A 149 -8.77 -7.05 4.32
C MET A 149 -9.66 -7.33 5.53
N GLU A 150 -9.10 -7.37 6.76
CA GLU A 150 -9.88 -7.73 7.97
C GLU A 150 -9.12 -7.41 9.28
N HIS A 151 -7.79 -7.61 9.30
CA HIS A 151 -6.95 -7.39 10.47
C HIS A 151 -5.90 -6.30 10.24
N SER A 152 -5.65 -5.47 11.25
CA SER A 152 -4.51 -4.56 11.30
C SER A 152 -3.23 -5.38 11.47
N GLY A 153 -2.34 -5.34 10.47
CA GLY A 153 -1.00 -5.92 10.55
C GLY A 153 0.08 -4.87 10.77
N PHE A 154 1.32 -5.34 10.96
CA PHE A 154 2.51 -4.50 10.92
C PHE A 154 3.19 -4.65 9.56
N PHE A 155 3.73 -3.55 9.03
CA PHE A 155 4.70 -3.68 7.95
C PHE A 155 5.96 -4.34 8.51
N ASN A 156 6.51 -5.30 7.74
CA ASN A 156 7.58 -6.20 8.18
C ASN A 156 7.19 -7.04 9.43
N GLN A 157 6.00 -7.66 9.42
CA GLN A 157 5.49 -8.44 10.54
C GLN A 157 6.44 -9.57 10.99
N LYS A 158 7.21 -10.16 10.07
CA LYS A 158 8.23 -11.18 10.37
C LYS A 158 9.26 -10.71 11.42
N ALA A 159 9.57 -9.41 11.48
CA ALA A 159 10.50 -8.89 12.48
C ALA A 159 9.99 -9.08 13.92
N LEU A 160 8.67 -9.01 14.15
CA LEU A 160 8.08 -9.15 15.49
C LEU A 160 8.37 -10.50 16.15
N PHE A 161 8.60 -11.52 15.33
CA PHE A 161 8.82 -12.89 15.79
C PHE A 161 10.29 -13.30 15.69
N LYS A 162 11.12 -12.51 15.01
CA LYS A 162 12.52 -12.80 14.77
C LYS A 162 13.45 -12.11 15.78
N PHE A 163 13.08 -10.93 16.25
CA PHE A 163 13.95 -10.11 17.09
C PHE A 163 13.35 -9.88 18.48
N PRO A 164 14.17 -9.90 19.54
CA PRO A 164 13.71 -9.59 20.90
C PRO A 164 13.43 -8.09 21.11
N GLU A 165 14.03 -7.23 20.28
CA GLU A 165 13.87 -5.78 20.32
C GLU A 165 13.58 -5.22 18.93
N LEU A 166 12.68 -4.23 18.85
CA LEU A 166 12.21 -3.66 17.60
C LEU A 166 12.31 -2.15 17.58
N ILE A 167 12.62 -1.61 16.40
CA ILE A 167 12.43 -0.20 16.07
C ILE A 167 11.02 -0.06 15.46
N LEU A 168 10.09 0.51 16.22
CA LEU A 168 8.73 0.75 15.74
C LEU A 168 8.63 2.12 15.06
N CYS A 169 8.20 2.13 13.80
CA CYS A 169 8.04 3.34 13.00
C CYS A 169 6.56 3.65 12.76
N LYS A 170 6.23 4.92 12.50
CA LYS A 170 4.85 5.34 12.16
C LYS A 170 4.44 5.01 10.72
N SER A 171 5.39 4.66 9.85
CA SER A 171 5.12 4.37 8.44
C SER A 171 6.12 3.40 7.83
N PRO A 172 5.73 2.62 6.80
CA PRO A 172 6.65 1.76 6.04
C PRO A 172 7.82 2.51 5.40
N VAL A 173 7.62 3.77 5.01
CA VAL A 173 8.69 4.61 4.45
C VAL A 173 9.81 4.79 5.47
N GLU A 174 9.47 5.10 6.73
CA GLU A 174 10.47 5.26 7.79
C GLU A 174 11.12 3.93 8.18
N ALA A 175 10.35 2.85 8.26
CA ALA A 175 10.91 1.53 8.51
C ALA A 175 11.96 1.16 7.44
N LEU A 176 11.66 1.37 6.16
CA LEU A 176 12.64 1.10 5.10
C LEU A 176 13.81 2.07 5.10
N THR A 177 13.63 3.34 5.50
CA THR A 177 14.75 4.27 5.71
C THR A 177 15.73 3.77 6.77
N TRP A 178 15.24 3.13 7.85
CA TRP A 178 16.07 2.46 8.86
C TRP A 178 16.69 1.16 8.34
N TRP A 179 15.91 0.36 7.60
CA TRP A 179 16.38 -0.89 6.99
C TRP A 179 17.58 -0.63 6.07
N CYS A 180 17.50 0.39 5.21
CA CYS A 180 18.58 0.79 4.32
C CYS A 180 19.85 1.27 5.04
N ARG A 181 19.77 1.52 6.36
CA ARG A 181 20.91 1.88 7.23
C ARG A 181 21.43 0.68 8.05
N GLY A 182 20.96 -0.53 7.77
CA GLY A 182 21.42 -1.76 8.41
C GLY A 182 20.54 -2.26 9.57
N PHE A 183 19.48 -1.51 9.93
CA PHE A 183 18.58 -1.92 11.02
C PHE A 183 17.41 -2.74 10.47
N THR A 184 17.53 -4.06 10.51
CA THR A 184 16.51 -4.98 9.95
C THR A 184 15.44 -5.39 10.96
N ASN A 185 15.62 -5.06 12.24
CA ASN A 185 14.65 -5.25 13.33
C ASN A 185 13.62 -4.11 13.39
N VAL A 186 13.15 -3.65 12.24
CA VAL A 186 12.19 -2.54 12.12
C VAL A 186 10.81 -3.08 11.82
N ALA A 187 9.77 -2.45 12.37
CA ALA A 187 8.40 -2.68 11.96
C ALA A 187 7.69 -1.33 11.87
N ALA A 188 6.58 -1.25 11.14
CA ALA A 188 5.77 -0.03 11.14
C ALA A 188 4.30 -0.28 11.39
N ILE A 189 3.72 0.61 12.18
CA ILE A 189 2.28 0.83 12.22
C ILE A 189 1.87 1.65 11.00
N MET A 190 0.60 1.55 10.61
CA MET A 190 0.09 2.19 9.39
C MET A 190 -0.43 3.61 9.66
N GLY A 191 0.23 4.39 10.52
CA GLY A 191 -0.15 5.79 10.79
C GLY A 191 -1.64 5.99 11.11
N LEU A 192 -2.22 5.11 11.93
CA LEU A 192 -3.59 5.24 12.45
C LEU A 192 -3.75 6.53 13.25
#